data_AF-A0A814EPG4-F1
#
_entry.id   AF-A0A814EPG4-F1
#
_cell.length_a   1.000
_cell.length_b   1.000
_cell.length_c   1.000
_cell.angle_alpha   90.00
_cell.angle_beta   90.00
_cell.angle_gamma   90.00
#
_symmetry.space_group_name_H-M   'P 1'
#
loop_
_entity.id
_entity.type
_entity.pdbx_description
1 polymer ?
#
loop_
_entity_poly.entity_id
_entity_poly.type
_entity_poly.pdbx_seq_one_letter_code
_entity_poly.pdbx_strand_id
1 'polypeptide(L)'
;MRRTRLGQITTRLYIVLLIAGHIILILYTIIQPQILTKIFDQPSLTTYNRLMVDHSDTLQCPCSSISSLYGRYITIESVFHQVCSSLFSSDDWRESVTADLAPDVSVYHDRDYRRFLSAHLRYLTGLCTLSMQSVNDSIGQLLSSLYITTQLQSPTAFQTHIDSVVQQSKSTAPAAFARLLSILRATNHGNAIISSYETNFKYYFPRWFNTTYPWGVPLLASLALTEPVTYDNDCSCAFYTNCTTQAGFFKTNSSEIIPIKGLKMGCTPSESFLSSALECFYDSSCINLIETKNKKTTIMNTTYVTQILYSNASRFLPNTTIIDLANELFIETWLTTMNYSAYFDYCSPIYCSYTYTQHLSSLNTVILLLGLYGGLNVILKWICPKIIYILFNIYRCRKKQSNHVTFAHTTEIVVIESTNAANTSINRQHTTVHPESESTISTPEYIFLFFFEL
;
A
#
# COMPACT_ATOMS: atom_id res chain seq x y z
N MET A 1 -38.44 -26.35 74.45
CA MET A 1 -38.41 -26.93 73.09
C MET A 1 -38.06 -25.96 71.94
N ARG A 2 -38.06 -24.62 72.08
CA ARG A 2 -37.87 -23.71 70.91
C ARG A 2 -36.41 -23.52 70.46
N ARG A 3 -35.44 -23.50 71.39
CA ARG A 3 -33.99 -23.36 71.08
C ARG A 3 -33.43 -24.56 70.30
N THR A 4 -33.78 -25.79 70.67
CA THR A 4 -33.29 -27.02 70.02
C THR A 4 -33.72 -27.12 68.56
N ARG A 5 -34.99 -26.82 68.23
CA ARG A 5 -35.45 -26.77 66.84
C ARG A 5 -34.75 -25.69 66.00
N LEU A 6 -34.46 -24.53 66.58
CA LEU A 6 -33.75 -23.46 65.85
C LEU A 6 -32.31 -23.89 65.52
N GLY A 7 -31.59 -24.48 66.48
CA GLY A 7 -30.25 -25.04 66.26
C GLY A 7 -30.24 -26.13 65.17
N GLN A 8 -31.20 -27.06 65.20
CA GLN A 8 -31.34 -28.09 64.17
C GLN A 8 -31.54 -27.53 62.76
N ILE A 9 -32.30 -26.43 62.61
CA ILE A 9 -32.50 -25.76 61.32
C ILE A 9 -31.19 -25.08 60.86
N THR A 10 -30.44 -24.45 61.76
CA THR A 10 -29.13 -23.85 61.44
C THR A 10 -28.10 -24.88 60.99
N THR A 11 -28.01 -26.03 61.67
CA THR A 11 -27.10 -27.10 61.25
C THR A 11 -27.50 -27.70 59.90
N ARG A 12 -28.81 -27.84 59.61
CA ARG A 12 -29.29 -28.32 58.30
C ARG A 12 -28.97 -27.33 57.18
N LEU A 13 -29.22 -26.04 57.39
CA LEU A 13 -28.89 -24.99 56.41
C LEU A 13 -27.38 -24.92 56.15
N TYR A 14 -26.56 -25.02 57.21
CA TYR A 14 -25.11 -25.07 57.11
C TYR A 14 -24.63 -26.23 56.23
N ILE A 15 -25.11 -27.45 56.48
CA ILE A 15 -24.72 -28.65 55.72
C ILE A 15 -25.11 -28.51 54.24
N VAL A 16 -26.32 -28.04 53.94
CA VAL A 16 -26.79 -27.85 52.55
C VAL A 16 -25.95 -26.81 51.81
N LEU A 17 -25.67 -25.66 52.43
CA LEU A 17 -24.85 -24.60 51.81
C LEU A 17 -23.39 -25.04 51.63
N LEU A 18 -22.84 -25.82 52.56
CA LEU A 18 -21.48 -26.36 52.45
C LEU A 18 -21.37 -27.35 51.27
N ILE A 19 -22.32 -28.28 51.15
CA ILE A 19 -22.37 -29.23 50.03
C ILE A 19 -22.54 -28.50 48.70
N ALA A 20 -23.48 -27.55 48.61
CA ALA A 20 -23.70 -26.75 47.40
C ALA A 20 -22.45 -25.95 47.00
N GLY A 21 -21.77 -25.32 47.96
CA GLY A 21 -20.52 -24.60 47.73
C GLY A 21 -19.41 -25.49 47.18
N HIS A 22 -19.24 -26.70 47.73
CA HIS A 22 -18.27 -27.66 47.19
C HIS A 22 -18.63 -28.16 45.79
N ILE A 23 -19.91 -28.41 45.49
CA ILE A 23 -20.35 -28.80 44.14
C ILE A 23 -20.04 -27.70 43.12
N ILE A 24 -20.31 -26.44 43.45
CA ILE A 24 -20.00 -25.28 42.59
C ILE A 24 -18.48 -25.15 42.37
N LEU A 25 -17.68 -25.30 43.43
CA LEU A 25 -16.21 -25.28 43.33
C LEU A 25 -15.66 -26.41 42.45
N ILE A 26 -16.17 -27.65 42.63
CA ILE A 26 -15.78 -28.80 41.80
C ILE A 26 -16.11 -28.54 40.33
N LEU A 27 -17.36 -28.13 40.03
CA LEU A 27 -17.77 -27.80 38.67
C LEU A 27 -16.90 -26.70 38.06
N TYR A 28 -16.63 -25.62 38.80
CA TYR A 28 -15.76 -24.53 38.35
C TYR A 28 -14.34 -25.01 38.01
N THR A 29 -13.73 -25.84 38.86
CA THR A 29 -12.38 -26.41 38.61
C THR A 29 -12.31 -27.40 37.45
N ILE A 30 -13.42 -28.06 37.12
CA ILE A 30 -13.51 -28.97 35.96
C ILE A 30 -13.71 -28.17 34.67
N ILE A 31 -14.52 -27.11 34.73
CA ILE A 31 -14.95 -26.30 33.57
C ILE A 31 -13.87 -25.30 33.12
N GLN A 32 -13.05 -24.75 34.03
CA GLN A 32 -11.94 -23.86 33.64
C GLN A 32 -10.64 -24.63 33.36
N PRO A 33 -10.22 -24.79 32.09
CA PRO A 33 -8.87 -25.26 31.78
C PRO A 33 -7.83 -24.20 32.15
N GLN A 34 -6.61 -24.62 32.48
CA GLN A 34 -5.48 -23.72 32.69
C GLN A 34 -4.67 -23.58 31.39
N ILE A 35 -4.21 -22.37 31.12
CA ILE A 35 -3.27 -22.09 30.03
C ILE A 35 -1.86 -22.23 30.60
N LEU A 36 -1.07 -23.13 30.03
CA LEU A 36 0.34 -23.34 30.36
C LEU A 36 1.21 -22.90 29.19
N THR A 37 2.40 -22.40 29.49
CA THR A 37 3.39 -21.98 28.50
C THR A 37 4.58 -22.94 28.56
N LYS A 38 4.97 -23.50 27.41
CA LYS A 38 6.22 -24.26 27.28
C LYS A 38 7.26 -23.40 26.57
N ILE A 39 8.49 -23.38 27.08
CA ILE A 39 9.60 -22.55 26.59
C ILE A 39 10.72 -23.45 26.05
N PHE A 40 11.39 -22.99 24.99
CA PHE A 40 12.55 -23.60 24.36
C PHE A 40 13.59 -22.49 24.14
N ASP A 41 14.68 -22.51 24.89
CA ASP A 41 15.75 -21.52 24.79
C ASP A 41 16.58 -21.76 23.50
N GLN A 42 16.94 -20.69 22.80
CA GLN A 42 17.79 -20.69 21.59
C GLN A 42 17.52 -21.86 20.60
N PRO A 43 16.29 -21.99 20.08
CA PRO A 43 15.91 -23.13 19.25
C PRO A 43 16.62 -23.13 17.89
N SER A 44 16.99 -24.31 17.39
CA SER A 44 17.45 -24.47 16.01
C SER A 44 16.32 -24.23 15.00
N LEU A 45 16.66 -23.87 13.76
CA LEU A 45 15.68 -23.75 12.66
C LEU A 45 14.84 -25.04 12.48
N THR A 46 15.45 -26.21 12.66
CA THR A 46 14.74 -27.51 12.63
C THR A 46 13.75 -27.67 13.78
N THR A 47 14.07 -27.15 14.97
CA THR A 47 13.18 -27.16 16.14
C THR A 47 12.03 -26.18 15.94
N TYR A 48 12.32 -24.97 15.46
CA TYR A 48 11.32 -23.97 15.10
C TYR A 48 10.34 -24.49 14.06
N ASN A 49 10.83 -25.05 12.94
CA ASN A 49 9.97 -25.58 11.87
C ASN A 49 9.00 -26.66 12.38
N ARG A 50 9.44 -27.53 13.31
CA ARG A 50 8.55 -28.51 13.94
C ARG A 50 7.50 -27.85 14.84
N LEU A 51 7.92 -26.92 15.71
CA LEU A 51 6.99 -26.17 16.58
C LEU A 51 5.97 -25.35 15.77
N MET A 52 6.36 -24.82 14.62
CA MET A 52 5.48 -24.04 13.73
C MET A 52 4.41 -24.92 13.07
N VAL A 53 4.72 -26.19 12.77
CA VAL A 53 3.72 -27.16 12.26
C VAL A 53 2.77 -27.62 13.37
N ASP A 54 3.29 -27.91 14.57
CA ASP A 54 2.49 -28.45 15.67
C ASP A 54 1.62 -27.37 16.36
N HIS A 55 2.09 -26.11 16.42
CA HIS A 55 1.58 -25.06 17.31
C HIS A 55 1.56 -23.64 16.69
N SER A 56 1.33 -23.51 15.37
CA SER A 56 1.33 -22.24 14.61
C SER A 56 0.65 -21.06 15.31
N ASP A 57 -0.51 -21.30 15.93
CA ASP A 57 -1.42 -20.25 16.37
C ASP A 57 -1.03 -19.64 17.72
N THR A 58 -0.21 -20.34 18.52
CA THR A 58 0.22 -19.89 19.86
C THR A 58 1.73 -19.78 19.99
N LEU A 59 2.50 -20.14 18.96
CA LEU A 59 3.95 -20.01 18.95
C LEU A 59 4.38 -18.53 18.91
N GLN A 60 5.29 -18.16 19.79
CA GLN A 60 5.91 -16.84 19.90
C GLN A 60 7.42 -17.02 20.04
N CYS A 61 8.21 -16.24 19.30
CA CYS A 61 9.65 -16.43 19.16
C CYS A 61 10.34 -15.06 19.03
N PRO A 62 10.60 -14.35 20.14
CA PRO A 62 11.23 -13.03 20.10
C PRO A 62 12.63 -13.09 19.49
N CYS A 63 12.89 -12.22 18.51
CA CYS A 63 14.21 -12.05 17.92
C CYS A 63 15.17 -11.35 18.90
N SER A 64 16.44 -11.73 18.88
CA SER A 64 17.50 -10.95 19.56
C SER A 64 17.86 -9.69 18.77
N SER A 65 17.84 -9.77 17.43
CA SER A 65 18.05 -8.62 16.53
C SER A 65 16.72 -8.18 15.92
N ILE A 66 16.21 -7.03 16.36
CA ILE A 66 14.88 -6.53 15.94
C ILE A 66 14.86 -5.78 14.59
N SER A 67 16.03 -5.52 14.00
CA SER A 67 16.15 -4.74 12.77
C SER A 67 17.31 -5.22 11.90
N SER A 68 17.07 -5.32 10.60
CA SER A 68 18.03 -5.82 9.59
C SER A 68 17.89 -5.08 8.27
N LEU A 69 18.98 -4.96 7.51
CA LEU A 69 18.91 -4.53 6.11
C LEU A 69 18.33 -5.67 5.27
N TYR A 70 17.37 -5.39 4.38
CA TYR A 70 16.80 -6.42 3.48
C TYR A 70 17.87 -7.13 2.65
N GLY A 71 18.93 -6.42 2.22
CA GLY A 71 20.06 -6.98 1.48
C GLY A 71 20.89 -8.05 2.20
N ARG A 72 20.60 -8.39 3.46
CA ARG A 72 21.22 -9.52 4.16
C ARG A 72 20.66 -10.89 3.76
N TYR A 73 19.44 -10.94 3.23
CA TYR A 73 18.73 -12.20 2.94
C TYR A 73 17.84 -12.11 1.68
N ILE A 74 17.86 -11.00 0.96
CA ILE A 74 17.21 -10.84 -0.36
C ILE A 74 18.24 -10.39 -1.39
N THR A 75 18.16 -10.98 -2.57
CA THR A 75 18.76 -10.43 -3.80
C THR A 75 17.67 -10.13 -4.80
N ILE A 76 17.86 -9.05 -5.58
CA ILE A 76 16.93 -8.62 -6.63
C ILE A 76 17.76 -8.33 -7.87
N GLU A 77 17.43 -8.99 -8.97
CA GLU A 77 18.00 -8.75 -10.30
C GLU A 77 16.89 -8.31 -11.24
N SER A 78 17.17 -7.32 -12.09
CA SER A 78 16.20 -6.79 -13.06
C SER A 78 16.61 -7.16 -14.49
N VAL A 79 15.65 -7.68 -15.26
CA VAL A 79 15.81 -7.95 -16.69
C VAL A 79 15.11 -6.82 -17.44
N PHE A 80 15.83 -6.19 -18.36
CA PHE A 80 15.33 -5.08 -19.19
C PHE A 80 15.00 -5.55 -20.60
N HIS A 81 14.16 -4.79 -21.28
CA HIS A 81 13.76 -5.00 -22.66
C HIS A 81 15.00 -5.01 -23.55
N GLN A 82 15.13 -6.06 -24.36
CA GLN A 82 16.24 -6.34 -25.27
C GLN A 82 16.78 -5.14 -26.07
N VAL A 83 15.94 -4.15 -26.39
CA VAL A 83 16.39 -2.92 -27.06
C VAL A 83 17.52 -2.21 -26.31
N CYS A 84 17.50 -2.21 -24.98
CA CYS A 84 18.47 -1.52 -24.12
C CYS A 84 19.82 -2.25 -23.98
N SER A 85 19.90 -3.51 -24.44
CA SER A 85 21.14 -4.29 -24.57
C SER A 85 21.48 -4.61 -26.03
N SER A 86 20.66 -4.14 -26.98
CA SER A 86 20.85 -4.36 -28.41
C SER A 86 21.81 -3.35 -29.04
N LEU A 87 22.23 -3.63 -30.27
CA LEU A 87 22.99 -2.68 -31.08
C LEU A 87 22.24 -1.35 -31.28
N PHE A 88 20.91 -1.31 -31.19
CA PHE A 88 20.13 -0.09 -31.43
C PHE A 88 20.30 1.00 -30.36
N SER A 89 20.76 0.64 -29.16
CA SER A 89 21.13 1.61 -28.11
C SER A 89 22.64 1.87 -28.04
N SER A 90 23.45 1.30 -28.94
CA SER A 90 24.90 1.52 -28.96
C SER A 90 25.31 2.78 -29.74
N ASP A 91 26.46 3.36 -29.36
CA ASP A 91 27.08 4.46 -30.08
C ASP A 91 27.53 4.02 -31.50
N ASP A 92 28.10 2.81 -31.63
CA ASP A 92 28.57 2.22 -32.90
C ASP A 92 27.50 2.22 -33.99
N TRP A 93 26.28 1.75 -33.67
CA TRP A 93 25.20 1.70 -34.64
C TRP A 93 24.77 3.09 -35.06
N ARG A 94 24.55 3.98 -34.08
CA ARG A 94 24.19 5.37 -34.34
C ARG A 94 25.21 6.00 -35.27
N GLU A 95 26.50 5.83 -35.02
CA GLU A 95 27.55 6.37 -35.88
C GLU A 95 27.50 5.75 -37.28
N SER A 96 27.35 4.42 -37.40
CA SER A 96 27.24 3.75 -38.71
C SER A 96 26.07 4.24 -39.59
N VAL A 97 24.95 4.65 -38.99
CA VAL A 97 23.77 5.18 -39.73
C VAL A 97 23.68 6.71 -39.76
N THR A 98 24.66 7.43 -39.22
CA THR A 98 24.65 8.91 -39.20
C THR A 98 25.94 9.56 -39.71
N ALA A 99 27.07 8.84 -39.79
CA ALA A 99 28.35 9.35 -40.29
C ALA A 99 28.30 9.88 -41.73
N ASP A 100 27.41 9.32 -42.56
CA ASP A 100 27.23 9.66 -43.97
C ASP A 100 26.20 10.79 -44.23
N LEU A 101 25.56 11.30 -43.17
CA LEU A 101 24.74 12.51 -43.25
C LEU A 101 25.68 13.69 -43.46
N ALA A 102 25.77 14.12 -44.72
CA ALA A 102 26.69 15.17 -45.17
C ALA A 102 26.61 16.43 -44.28
N PRO A 103 27.71 17.23 -44.18
CA PRO A 103 27.75 18.46 -43.37
C PRO A 103 26.74 19.53 -43.81
N ASP A 104 25.98 19.29 -44.88
CA ASP A 104 24.96 20.17 -45.41
C ASP A 104 23.56 19.54 -45.22
N VAL A 105 23.03 19.67 -44.01
CA VAL A 105 21.69 19.19 -43.60
C VAL A 105 20.58 19.82 -44.47
N SER A 106 20.86 20.97 -45.12
CA SER A 106 19.96 21.67 -46.03
C SER A 106 19.61 20.87 -47.30
N VAL A 107 20.40 19.86 -47.66
CA VAL A 107 20.16 18.98 -48.82
C VAL A 107 18.94 18.07 -48.60
N TYR A 108 18.55 17.81 -47.34
CA TYR A 108 17.39 17.00 -47.00
C TYR A 108 16.19 17.88 -46.67
N HIS A 109 15.04 17.56 -47.28
CA HIS A 109 13.74 18.13 -46.96
C HIS A 109 13.50 18.15 -45.44
N ASP A 110 12.86 19.20 -44.90
CA ASP A 110 12.74 19.40 -43.44
C ASP A 110 11.97 18.28 -42.73
N ARG A 111 11.20 17.49 -43.49
CA ARG A 111 10.47 16.30 -43.02
C ARG A 111 11.15 14.98 -43.40
N ASP A 112 12.43 14.96 -43.76
CA ASP A 112 13.13 13.70 -44.00
C ASP A 112 13.61 13.06 -42.69
N TYR A 113 13.18 11.81 -42.43
CA TYR A 113 13.52 11.12 -41.19
C TYR A 113 15.03 10.91 -40.97
N ARG A 114 15.86 11.00 -42.02
CA ARG A 114 17.33 11.00 -41.88
C ARG A 114 17.84 12.10 -40.95
N ARG A 115 17.16 13.26 -40.91
CA ARG A 115 17.47 14.36 -39.99
C ARG A 115 17.17 13.99 -38.52
N PHE A 116 16.19 13.13 -38.26
CA PHE A 116 15.72 12.75 -36.93
C PHE A 116 16.41 11.49 -36.35
N LEU A 117 16.84 10.55 -37.20
CA LEU A 117 17.32 9.23 -36.79
C LEU A 117 18.39 9.28 -35.68
N SER A 118 19.39 10.18 -35.81
CA SER A 118 20.43 10.35 -34.79
C SER A 118 19.87 10.76 -33.42
N ALA A 119 18.90 11.68 -33.41
CA ALA A 119 18.26 12.16 -32.19
C ALA A 119 17.38 11.08 -31.55
N HIS A 120 16.64 10.32 -32.36
CA HIS A 120 15.83 9.19 -31.89
C HIS A 120 16.69 8.12 -31.23
N LEU A 121 17.80 7.71 -31.87
CA LEU A 121 18.73 6.72 -31.30
C LEU A 121 19.42 7.23 -30.02
N ARG A 122 19.88 8.49 -29.98
CA ARG A 122 20.43 9.10 -28.75
C ARG A 122 19.41 9.13 -27.62
N TYR A 123 18.16 9.46 -27.93
CA TYR A 123 17.10 9.55 -26.95
C TYR A 123 16.67 8.17 -26.44
N LEU A 124 16.64 7.14 -27.29
CA LEU A 124 16.50 5.73 -26.91
C LEU A 124 17.60 5.29 -25.93
N THR A 125 18.87 5.55 -26.25
CA THR A 125 20.00 5.27 -25.35
C THR A 125 19.81 5.96 -24.00
N GLY A 126 19.47 7.25 -23.98
CA GLY A 126 19.20 8.00 -22.76
C GLY A 126 18.03 7.44 -21.93
N LEU A 127 16.91 7.08 -22.57
CA LEU A 127 15.77 6.45 -21.89
C LEU A 127 16.17 5.10 -21.27
N CYS A 128 16.89 4.25 -21.99
CA CYS A 128 17.40 2.98 -21.47
C CYS A 128 18.35 3.18 -20.27
N THR A 129 19.36 4.05 -20.40
CA THR A 129 20.33 4.34 -19.33
C THR A 129 19.64 4.87 -18.07
N LEU A 130 18.76 5.85 -18.20
CA LEU A 130 18.05 6.43 -17.06
C LEU A 130 17.06 5.45 -16.43
N SER A 131 16.45 4.56 -17.23
CA SER A 131 15.57 3.52 -16.72
C SER A 131 16.34 2.48 -15.90
N MET A 132 17.46 1.99 -16.44
CA MET A 132 18.35 1.06 -15.73
C MET A 132 18.89 1.67 -14.43
N GLN A 133 19.32 2.94 -14.47
CA GLN A 133 19.74 3.66 -13.27
C GLN A 133 18.60 3.78 -12.26
N SER A 134 17.41 4.23 -12.67
CA SER A 134 16.25 4.39 -11.78
C SER A 134 15.83 3.08 -11.11
N VAL A 135 15.96 1.94 -11.79
CA VAL A 135 15.70 0.62 -11.21
C VAL A 135 16.81 0.22 -10.23
N ASN A 136 18.08 0.38 -10.61
CA ASN A 136 19.21 0.04 -9.74
C ASN A 136 19.23 0.88 -8.46
N ASP A 137 18.96 2.19 -8.56
CA ASP A 137 18.86 3.09 -7.42
C ASP A 137 17.69 2.69 -6.50
N SER A 138 16.53 2.32 -7.07
CA SER A 138 15.37 1.85 -6.32
C SER A 138 15.62 0.50 -5.62
N ILE A 139 16.30 -0.45 -6.28
CA ILE A 139 16.73 -1.71 -5.68
C ILE A 139 17.75 -1.44 -4.56
N GLY A 140 18.74 -0.55 -4.79
CA GLY A 140 19.73 -0.17 -3.78
C GLY A 140 19.09 0.47 -2.54
N GLN A 141 18.12 1.37 -2.72
CA GLN A 141 17.33 1.95 -1.63
C GLN A 141 16.53 0.89 -0.85
N LEU A 142 15.89 -0.06 -1.54
CA LEU A 142 15.17 -1.15 -0.88
C LEU A 142 16.13 -2.05 -0.08
N LEU A 143 17.21 -2.54 -0.69
CA LEU A 143 18.15 -3.45 -0.02
C LEU A 143 18.91 -2.79 1.14
N SER A 144 19.08 -1.47 1.11
CA SER A 144 19.64 -0.66 2.21
C SER A 144 18.60 -0.15 3.22
N SER A 145 17.30 -0.39 3.00
CA SER A 145 16.25 -0.07 3.97
C SER A 145 16.14 -1.14 5.07
N LEU A 146 15.58 -0.75 6.22
CA LEU A 146 15.44 -1.62 7.38
C LEU A 146 14.13 -2.40 7.36
N TYR A 147 14.24 -3.72 7.44
CA TYR A 147 13.19 -4.59 7.93
C TYR A 147 13.21 -4.56 9.47
N ILE A 148 12.05 -4.40 10.09
CA ILE A 148 11.89 -4.28 11.54
C ILE A 148 10.87 -5.30 12.00
N THR A 149 11.26 -6.19 12.92
CA THR A 149 10.35 -7.14 13.55
C THR A 149 10.86 -7.58 14.92
N THR A 150 9.96 -7.64 15.90
CA THR A 150 10.28 -8.08 17.27
C THR A 150 10.09 -9.59 17.46
N GLN A 151 9.42 -10.26 16.52
CA GLN A 151 9.10 -11.69 16.54
C GLN A 151 9.56 -12.33 15.23
N LEU A 152 10.08 -13.55 15.31
CA LEU A 152 10.38 -14.35 14.13
C LEU A 152 9.10 -14.58 13.32
N GLN A 153 9.08 -14.08 12.08
CA GLN A 153 7.97 -14.29 11.17
C GLN A 153 8.02 -15.70 10.56
N SER A 154 6.85 -16.29 10.29
CA SER A 154 6.78 -17.55 9.56
C SER A 154 7.34 -17.40 8.13
N PRO A 155 7.78 -18.49 7.47
CA PRO A 155 8.28 -18.42 6.09
C PRO A 155 7.30 -17.76 5.12
N THR A 156 6.00 -18.02 5.28
CA THR A 156 4.94 -17.43 4.46
C THR A 156 4.71 -15.95 4.77
N ALA A 157 4.66 -15.56 6.04
CA ALA A 157 4.48 -14.15 6.43
C ALA A 157 5.69 -13.31 6.02
N PHE A 158 6.90 -13.83 6.20
CA PHE A 158 8.14 -13.25 5.71
C PHE A 158 8.08 -13.05 4.19
N GLN A 159 7.83 -14.11 3.41
CA GLN A 159 7.75 -14.03 1.95
C GLN A 159 6.69 -13.02 1.48
N THR A 160 5.47 -13.07 2.02
CA THR A 160 4.39 -12.14 1.68
C THR A 160 4.75 -10.68 1.99
N HIS A 161 5.47 -10.42 3.09
CA HIS A 161 5.97 -9.09 3.40
C HIS A 161 7.01 -8.64 2.37
N ILE A 162 8.01 -9.47 2.05
CA ILE A 162 9.04 -9.12 1.06
C ILE A 162 8.39 -8.87 -0.31
N ASP A 163 7.52 -9.77 -0.77
CA ASP A 163 6.81 -9.63 -2.04
C ASP A 163 6.02 -8.32 -2.09
N SER A 164 5.28 -7.98 -1.02
CA SER A 164 4.54 -6.71 -0.93
C SER A 164 5.46 -5.48 -1.09
N VAL A 165 6.59 -5.44 -0.38
CA VAL A 165 7.54 -4.32 -0.46
C VAL A 165 8.24 -4.26 -1.82
N VAL A 166 8.57 -5.39 -2.42
CA VAL A 166 9.15 -5.45 -3.78
C VAL A 166 8.13 -4.97 -4.82
N GLN A 167 6.86 -5.34 -4.72
CA GLN A 167 5.80 -4.83 -5.62
C GLN A 167 5.57 -3.33 -5.44
N GLN A 168 5.66 -2.80 -4.21
CA GLN A 168 5.63 -1.35 -3.97
C GLN A 168 6.84 -0.64 -4.61
N SER A 169 8.03 -1.24 -4.57
CA SER A 169 9.23 -0.71 -5.24
C SER A 169 9.03 -0.67 -6.77
N LYS A 170 8.52 -1.76 -7.34
CA LYS A 170 8.19 -1.89 -8.77
C LYS A 170 7.18 -0.86 -9.29
N SER A 171 6.22 -0.44 -8.47
CA SER A 171 5.24 0.60 -8.87
C SER A 171 5.76 2.02 -8.63
N THR A 172 6.60 2.23 -7.61
CA THR A 172 7.07 3.57 -7.22
C THR A 172 8.14 4.11 -8.16
N ALA A 173 9.11 3.29 -8.58
CA ALA A 173 10.20 3.76 -9.45
C ALA A 173 9.71 4.24 -10.84
N PRO A 174 8.85 3.50 -11.57
CA PRO A 174 8.34 3.97 -12.86
C PRO A 174 7.44 5.20 -12.72
N ALA A 175 6.62 5.29 -11.66
CA ALA A 175 5.81 6.48 -11.39
C ALA A 175 6.67 7.73 -11.11
N ALA A 176 7.80 7.59 -10.41
CA ALA A 176 8.74 8.69 -10.18
C ALA A 176 9.41 9.14 -11.49
N PHE A 177 9.85 8.21 -12.32
CA PHE A 177 10.44 8.50 -13.63
C PHE A 177 9.44 9.15 -14.60
N ALA A 178 8.23 8.60 -14.72
CA ALA A 178 7.17 9.15 -15.57
C ALA A 178 6.79 10.58 -15.16
N ARG A 179 6.79 10.88 -13.85
CA ARG A 179 6.61 12.24 -13.33
C ARG A 179 7.74 13.19 -13.75
N LEU A 180 9.01 12.77 -13.62
CA LEU A 180 10.16 13.57 -14.05
C LEU A 180 10.15 13.81 -15.56
N LEU A 181 9.83 12.79 -16.35
CA LEU A 181 9.68 12.89 -17.80
C LEU A 181 8.54 13.85 -18.18
N SER A 182 7.39 13.76 -17.51
CA SER A 182 6.26 14.68 -17.71
C SER A 182 6.64 16.13 -17.41
N ILE A 183 7.33 16.39 -16.30
CA ILE A 183 7.84 17.73 -15.94
C ILE A 183 8.79 18.25 -17.03
N LEU A 184 9.76 17.46 -17.48
CA LEU A 184 10.70 17.86 -18.53
C LEU A 184 9.98 18.24 -19.84
N ARG A 185 8.99 17.44 -20.25
CA ARG A 185 8.18 17.70 -21.46
C ARG A 185 7.35 18.99 -21.32
N ALA A 186 6.69 19.17 -20.18
CA ALA A 186 5.92 20.38 -19.88
C ALA A 186 6.80 21.63 -19.80
N THR A 187 8.00 21.55 -19.20
CA THR A 187 8.97 22.64 -19.14
C THR A 187 9.48 23.01 -20.53
N ASN A 188 9.83 22.03 -21.37
CA ASN A 188 10.31 22.30 -22.73
C ASN A 188 9.24 22.98 -23.60
N HIS A 189 7.98 22.55 -23.50
CA HIS A 189 6.87 23.13 -24.25
C HIS A 189 6.44 24.51 -23.72
N GLY A 190 6.28 24.64 -22.40
CA GLY A 190 5.84 25.89 -21.77
C GLY A 190 6.83 27.05 -21.92
N ASN A 191 8.13 26.75 -22.07
CA ASN A 191 9.16 27.74 -22.42
C ASN A 191 9.37 27.90 -23.93
N ALA A 192 8.56 27.24 -24.77
CA ALA A 192 8.65 27.25 -26.23
C ALA A 192 10.07 27.00 -26.78
N ILE A 193 10.83 26.08 -26.16
CA ILE A 193 12.23 25.82 -26.50
C ILE A 193 12.31 25.30 -27.94
N ILE A 194 12.95 26.08 -28.82
CA ILE A 194 13.03 25.79 -30.24
C ILE A 194 14.00 24.61 -30.47
N SER A 195 13.51 23.58 -31.14
CA SER A 195 14.28 22.41 -31.56
C SER A 195 15.39 22.83 -32.52
N SER A 196 16.61 22.34 -32.33
CA SER A 196 17.72 22.55 -33.29
C SER A 196 17.45 21.96 -34.69
N TYR A 197 16.38 21.19 -34.84
CA TYR A 197 15.93 20.64 -36.11
C TYR A 197 14.87 21.52 -36.81
N GLU A 198 14.41 22.59 -36.15
CA GLU A 198 13.33 23.52 -36.58
C GLU A 198 11.95 22.85 -36.73
N THR A 199 11.70 21.83 -35.90
CA THR A 199 10.57 20.89 -36.04
C THR A 199 9.34 21.27 -35.22
N ASN A 200 9.47 22.12 -34.21
CA ASN A 200 8.35 22.69 -33.44
C ASN A 200 8.08 24.14 -33.85
N PHE A 201 9.14 24.93 -34.02
CA PHE A 201 9.12 26.27 -34.58
C PHE A 201 10.25 26.38 -35.61
N LYS A 202 9.95 27.03 -36.74
CA LYS A 202 10.93 27.39 -37.77
C LYS A 202 11.16 28.90 -37.75
N TYR A 203 12.38 29.32 -38.09
CA TYR A 203 12.70 30.73 -38.23
C TYR A 203 12.29 31.21 -39.63
N TYR A 204 11.63 32.36 -39.70
CA TYR A 204 11.37 33.04 -40.95
C TYR A 204 11.84 34.50 -40.89
N PHE A 205 12.37 34.96 -42.02
CA PHE A 205 12.87 36.33 -42.15
C PHE A 205 11.85 37.18 -42.90
N PRO A 206 11.08 38.05 -42.21
CA PRO A 206 10.15 38.97 -42.86
C PRO A 206 10.87 39.85 -43.90
N ARG A 207 10.51 39.70 -45.18
CA ARG A 207 11.16 40.34 -46.34
C ARG A 207 10.94 41.87 -46.45
N TRP A 208 10.44 42.51 -45.39
CA TRP A 208 9.87 43.85 -45.41
C TRP A 208 10.89 44.98 -45.20
N PHE A 209 12.12 44.70 -44.73
CA PHE A 209 13.19 45.70 -44.59
C PHE A 209 13.95 45.98 -45.89
N ASN A 210 13.24 46.08 -47.02
CA ASN A 210 13.81 46.47 -48.31
C ASN A 210 13.80 48.00 -48.51
N THR A 211 13.87 48.76 -47.42
CA THR A 211 13.95 50.23 -47.41
C THR A 211 15.39 50.69 -47.53
N THR A 212 15.86 50.80 -48.78
CA THR A 212 17.14 51.43 -49.12
C THR A 212 17.12 52.91 -48.73
N TYR A 213 17.64 53.26 -47.55
CA TYR A 213 17.92 54.65 -47.21
C TYR A 213 19.09 55.19 -48.08
N PRO A 214 19.19 56.51 -48.32
CA PRO A 214 20.13 57.09 -49.30
C PRO A 214 21.63 56.89 -49.03
N TRP A 215 22.00 56.28 -47.89
CA TRP A 215 23.37 56.12 -47.42
C TRP A 215 23.92 54.70 -47.56
N GLY A 216 23.18 53.78 -48.22
CA GLY A 216 23.73 52.52 -48.72
C GLY A 216 24.11 51.46 -47.69
N VAL A 217 23.84 51.68 -46.39
CA VAL A 217 24.07 50.68 -45.34
C VAL A 217 22.76 49.94 -45.04
N PRO A 218 22.64 48.63 -45.33
CA PRO A 218 21.48 47.86 -44.90
C PRO A 218 21.52 47.74 -43.39
N LEU A 219 20.53 48.30 -42.70
CA LEU A 219 20.34 48.08 -41.28
C LEU A 219 19.72 46.69 -41.10
N LEU A 220 20.57 45.67 -41.22
CA LEU A 220 20.25 44.25 -41.07
C LEU A 220 20.00 43.91 -39.59
N ALA A 221 19.03 44.61 -38.98
CA ALA A 221 18.26 44.09 -37.87
C ALA A 221 17.37 42.96 -38.42
N SER A 222 18.00 41.82 -38.74
CA SER A 222 17.33 40.59 -39.16
C SER A 222 16.60 40.00 -37.95
N LEU A 223 15.46 40.60 -37.62
CA LEU A 223 14.55 40.13 -36.60
C LEU A 223 13.99 38.78 -37.08
N ALA A 224 14.66 37.69 -36.70
CA ALA A 224 14.20 36.34 -36.96
C ALA A 224 12.87 36.15 -36.22
N LEU A 225 11.79 36.02 -36.97
CA LEU A 225 10.50 35.68 -36.41
C LEU A 225 10.35 34.17 -36.40
N THR A 226 9.54 33.67 -35.48
CA THR A 226 9.28 32.23 -35.32
C THR A 226 7.84 31.93 -35.69
N GLU A 227 7.63 30.83 -36.40
CA GLU A 227 6.29 30.32 -36.70
C GLU A 227 6.21 28.84 -36.30
N PRO A 228 5.11 28.37 -35.70
CA PRO A 228 4.97 26.99 -35.30
C PRO A 228 4.80 26.06 -36.51
N VAL A 229 5.36 24.86 -36.40
CA VAL A 229 5.18 23.80 -37.39
C VAL A 229 3.85 23.08 -37.14
N THR A 230 3.13 22.79 -38.23
CA THR A 230 1.89 22.00 -38.22
C THR A 230 2.13 20.60 -38.80
N TYR A 231 1.61 19.59 -38.12
CA TYR A 231 1.64 18.18 -38.53
C TYR A 231 0.22 17.71 -38.95
N ASP A 232 0.02 16.40 -39.03
CA ASP A 232 -1.23 15.78 -39.49
C ASP A 232 -2.44 16.29 -38.68
N ASN A 233 -3.61 16.35 -39.33
CA ASN A 233 -4.86 16.88 -38.75
C ASN A 233 -4.76 18.31 -38.20
N ASP A 234 -3.99 19.18 -38.88
CA ASP A 234 -3.74 20.58 -38.52
C ASP A 234 -3.16 20.78 -37.10
N CYS A 235 -2.52 19.74 -36.54
CA CYS A 235 -1.95 19.79 -35.20
C CYS A 235 -0.74 20.73 -35.15
N SER A 236 -0.89 21.87 -34.46
CA SER A 236 0.15 22.89 -34.31
C SER A 236 0.99 22.71 -33.04
N CYS A 237 2.31 22.73 -33.20
CA CYS A 237 3.28 22.64 -32.11
C CYS A 237 3.27 23.84 -31.13
N ALA A 238 2.53 24.90 -31.43
CA ALA A 238 2.26 25.99 -30.48
C ALA A 238 1.25 25.60 -29.38
N PHE A 239 0.39 24.61 -29.64
CA PHE A 239 -0.72 24.24 -28.74
C PHE A 239 -0.62 22.82 -28.19
N TYR A 240 0.06 21.91 -28.88
CA TYR A 240 0.18 20.51 -28.48
C TYR A 240 1.60 19.98 -28.71
N THR A 241 2.13 19.18 -27.78
CA THR A 241 3.47 18.59 -27.89
C THR A 241 3.51 17.32 -28.74
N ASN A 242 2.40 16.58 -28.76
CA ASN A 242 2.26 15.27 -29.37
C ASN A 242 1.85 15.31 -30.85
N CYS A 243 1.88 16.49 -31.49
CA CYS A 243 1.68 16.59 -32.94
C CYS A 243 2.75 15.78 -33.67
N THR A 244 2.30 14.80 -34.46
CA THR A 244 3.17 13.85 -35.15
C THR A 244 2.68 13.57 -36.56
N THR A 245 3.58 13.03 -37.37
CA THR A 245 3.31 12.46 -38.70
C THR A 245 4.09 11.16 -38.86
N GLN A 246 3.69 10.31 -39.80
CA GLN A 246 4.38 9.07 -40.13
C GLN A 246 5.83 9.37 -40.57
N ALA A 247 6.83 8.78 -39.90
CA ALA A 247 8.22 8.94 -40.32
C ALA A 247 8.46 8.26 -41.67
N GLY A 248 9.32 8.86 -42.50
CA GLY A 248 9.70 8.29 -43.77
C GLY A 248 10.87 8.98 -44.44
N PHE A 249 11.40 8.33 -45.47
CA PHE A 249 12.50 8.83 -46.29
C PHE A 249 11.96 9.49 -47.56
N PHE A 250 12.36 10.72 -47.84
CA PHE A 250 12.05 11.37 -49.11
C PHE A 250 12.95 10.81 -50.21
N LYS A 251 12.33 10.45 -51.33
CA LYS A 251 13.04 10.03 -52.54
C LYS A 251 13.62 11.26 -53.23
N THR A 252 14.89 11.21 -53.61
CA THR A 252 15.60 12.33 -54.24
C THR A 252 14.80 12.87 -55.43
N ASN A 253 14.56 14.18 -55.46
CA ASN A 253 13.78 14.89 -56.48
C ASN A 253 12.30 14.46 -56.60
N SER A 254 11.68 13.95 -55.53
CA SER A 254 10.26 13.58 -55.49
C SER A 254 9.61 13.93 -54.14
N SER A 255 8.30 14.16 -54.15
CA SER A 255 7.45 14.25 -52.95
C SER A 255 7.02 12.88 -52.40
N GLU A 256 7.47 11.79 -53.01
CA GLU A 256 7.22 10.41 -52.59
C GLU A 256 7.99 10.08 -51.29
N ILE A 257 7.24 9.73 -50.25
CA ILE A 257 7.73 9.34 -48.93
C ILE A 257 7.67 7.82 -48.80
N ILE A 258 8.78 7.19 -48.43
CA ILE A 258 8.82 5.76 -48.06
C ILE A 258 8.63 5.67 -46.54
N PRO A 259 7.47 5.18 -46.04
CA PRO A 259 7.18 5.17 -44.61
C PRO A 259 8.00 4.12 -43.85
N ILE A 260 8.30 4.41 -42.59
CA ILE A 260 9.07 3.53 -41.69
C ILE A 260 8.15 3.09 -40.54
N LYS A 261 7.79 1.80 -40.53
CA LYS A 261 6.75 1.25 -39.65
C LYS A 261 7.03 1.52 -38.17
N GLY A 262 6.02 1.97 -37.43
CA GLY A 262 6.11 2.30 -36.00
C GLY A 262 6.80 3.65 -35.68
N LEU A 263 7.64 4.19 -36.56
CA LEU A 263 8.35 5.46 -36.30
C LEU A 263 7.55 6.68 -36.74
N LYS A 264 7.67 7.77 -35.98
CA LYS A 264 7.01 9.06 -36.24
C LYS A 264 8.01 10.21 -36.20
N MET A 265 7.67 11.32 -36.85
CA MET A 265 8.27 12.63 -36.61
C MET A 265 7.24 13.56 -35.99
N GLY A 266 7.64 14.71 -35.47
CA GLY A 266 6.77 15.61 -34.74
C GLY A 266 7.54 16.78 -34.14
N CYS A 267 6.87 17.57 -33.30
CA CYS A 267 7.36 18.84 -32.76
C CYS A 267 8.82 18.78 -32.27
N THR A 268 9.16 17.77 -31.47
CA THR A 268 10.56 17.51 -31.09
C THR A 268 10.91 16.04 -31.34
N PRO A 269 12.20 15.71 -31.51
CA PRO A 269 12.65 14.33 -31.58
C PRO A 269 12.22 13.49 -30.37
N SER A 270 12.16 14.08 -29.17
CA SER A 270 11.68 13.39 -27.96
C SER A 270 10.18 13.08 -28.02
N GLU A 271 9.31 14.05 -28.30
CA GLU A 271 7.86 13.82 -28.37
C GLU A 271 7.47 12.84 -29.48
N SER A 272 8.15 12.94 -30.63
CA SER A 272 7.91 12.05 -31.76
C SER A 272 8.41 10.63 -31.52
N PHE A 273 9.56 10.45 -30.86
CA PHE A 273 10.02 9.12 -30.49
C PHE A 273 9.16 8.50 -29.39
N LEU A 274 8.77 9.26 -28.35
CA LEU A 274 7.80 8.81 -27.33
C LEU A 274 6.49 8.31 -27.96
N SER A 275 6.03 8.98 -29.02
CA SER A 275 4.82 8.62 -29.77
C SER A 275 5.03 7.50 -30.80
N SER A 276 6.26 7.05 -31.01
CA SER A 276 6.63 5.94 -31.90
C SER A 276 6.51 4.59 -31.19
N ALA A 277 6.72 3.50 -31.93
CA ALA A 277 6.81 2.12 -31.44
C ALA A 277 8.05 1.42 -32.03
N LEU A 278 8.44 0.28 -31.48
CA LEU A 278 9.64 -0.45 -31.90
C LEU A 278 9.44 -1.35 -33.13
N GLU A 279 8.29 -1.30 -33.82
CA GLU A 279 7.93 -2.23 -34.89
C GLU A 279 9.02 -2.44 -35.97
N CYS A 280 9.69 -1.37 -36.41
CA CYS A 280 10.78 -1.46 -37.39
C CYS A 280 11.97 -2.30 -36.90
N PHE A 281 12.26 -2.29 -35.60
CA PHE A 281 13.39 -3.00 -35.00
C PHE A 281 13.16 -4.52 -34.89
N TYR A 282 11.92 -4.96 -35.07
CA TYR A 282 11.54 -6.38 -35.19
C TYR A 282 11.50 -6.87 -36.65
N ASP A 283 11.66 -5.98 -37.64
CA ASP A 283 11.54 -6.29 -39.08
C ASP A 283 12.87 -6.05 -39.81
N SER A 284 13.48 -7.14 -40.28
CA SER A 284 14.75 -7.09 -41.03
C SER A 284 14.65 -6.30 -42.33
N SER A 285 13.49 -6.25 -42.98
CA SER A 285 13.27 -5.44 -44.18
C SER A 285 13.25 -3.95 -43.84
N CYS A 286 12.72 -3.60 -42.67
CA CYS A 286 12.67 -2.22 -42.18
C CYS A 286 14.05 -1.73 -41.73
N ILE A 287 14.83 -2.55 -41.02
CA ILE A 287 16.24 -2.26 -40.70
C ILE A 287 17.07 -2.12 -41.98
N ASN A 288 16.96 -3.04 -42.93
CA ASN A 288 17.64 -2.96 -44.23
C ASN A 288 17.31 -1.67 -45.00
N LEU A 289 16.06 -1.20 -44.93
CA LEU A 289 15.65 0.09 -45.50
C LEU A 289 16.37 1.25 -44.81
N ILE A 290 16.46 1.26 -43.47
CA ILE A 290 17.21 2.29 -42.72
C ILE A 290 18.67 2.29 -43.14
N GLU A 291 19.38 1.16 -43.15
CA GLU A 291 20.81 1.18 -43.52
C GLU A 291 21.02 1.64 -44.98
N THR A 292 20.23 1.10 -45.90
CA THR A 292 20.38 1.37 -47.35
C THR A 292 20.10 2.84 -47.69
N LYS A 293 19.25 3.53 -46.93
CA LYS A 293 18.91 4.96 -47.17
C LYS A 293 19.85 5.95 -46.48
N ASN A 294 20.67 5.48 -45.54
CA ASN A 294 21.66 6.30 -44.83
C ASN A 294 23.10 6.11 -45.31
N LYS A 295 23.48 4.93 -45.84
CA LYS A 295 24.81 4.67 -46.41
C LYS A 295 25.06 5.52 -47.68
N LYS A 296 26.10 6.35 -47.67
CA LYS A 296 26.56 7.20 -48.79
C LYS A 296 27.86 6.67 -49.40
N THR A 297 27.82 5.40 -49.79
CA THR A 297 28.66 4.76 -50.81
C THR A 297 30.18 4.75 -50.63
N THR A 298 30.76 5.31 -49.56
CA THR A 298 32.23 5.37 -49.43
C THR A 298 32.71 5.31 -47.99
N ILE A 299 33.62 4.37 -47.72
CA ILE A 299 34.41 4.24 -46.47
C ILE A 299 33.60 3.74 -45.25
N MET A 300 33.29 2.43 -45.22
CA MET A 300 33.46 1.52 -44.07
C MET A 300 32.90 0.13 -44.47
N ASN A 301 33.79 -0.85 -44.69
CA ASN A 301 33.41 -2.24 -44.99
C ASN A 301 33.03 -3.04 -43.71
N THR A 302 32.55 -2.38 -42.68
CA THR A 302 32.07 -3.01 -41.45
C THR A 302 30.63 -3.46 -41.66
N THR A 303 30.47 -4.70 -42.08
CA THR A 303 29.17 -5.39 -42.11
C THR A 303 28.74 -5.68 -40.67
N TYR A 304 28.26 -4.65 -39.95
CA TYR A 304 27.57 -4.85 -38.69
C TYR A 304 26.35 -5.73 -38.97
N VAL A 305 26.35 -6.94 -38.39
CA VAL A 305 25.20 -7.83 -38.47
C VAL A 305 24.16 -7.30 -37.48
N THR A 306 23.34 -6.36 -37.95
CA THR A 306 22.28 -5.73 -37.17
C THR A 306 21.23 -6.78 -36.81
N GLN A 307 21.38 -7.39 -35.64
CA GLN A 307 20.42 -8.37 -35.13
C GLN A 307 19.10 -7.67 -34.80
N ILE A 308 18.03 -8.14 -35.41
CA ILE A 308 16.67 -7.70 -35.09
C ILE A 308 16.30 -8.08 -33.66
N LEU A 309 15.33 -7.37 -33.10
CA LEU A 309 14.72 -7.74 -31.82
C LEU A 309 13.86 -9.01 -31.97
N TYR A 310 13.78 -9.83 -30.93
CA TYR A 310 13.03 -11.08 -30.90
C TYR A 310 11.74 -10.92 -30.09
N SER A 311 10.57 -10.89 -30.74
CA SER A 311 9.28 -10.61 -30.07
C SER A 311 8.97 -11.55 -28.90
N ASN A 312 9.37 -12.83 -29.00
CA ASN A 312 9.05 -13.85 -28.01
C ASN A 312 9.85 -13.70 -26.69
N ALA A 313 10.83 -12.78 -26.64
CA ALA A 313 11.64 -12.50 -25.46
C ALA A 313 11.09 -11.35 -24.59
N SER A 314 9.98 -10.71 -25.00
CA SER A 314 9.41 -9.55 -24.32
C SER A 314 7.97 -9.77 -23.88
N ARG A 315 7.57 -9.16 -22.76
CA ARG A 315 6.17 -9.01 -22.35
C ARG A 315 5.42 -7.93 -23.15
N PHE A 316 6.14 -7.08 -23.86
CA PHE A 316 5.59 -5.98 -24.65
C PHE A 316 5.37 -6.39 -26.11
N LEU A 317 4.35 -5.83 -26.75
CA LEU A 317 4.09 -6.06 -28.16
C LEU A 317 5.00 -5.17 -29.01
N PRO A 318 5.40 -5.57 -30.23
CA PRO A 318 6.21 -4.72 -31.12
C PRO A 318 5.61 -3.32 -31.41
N ASN A 319 4.28 -3.20 -31.33
CA ASN A 319 3.53 -1.94 -31.53
C ASN A 319 3.25 -1.17 -30.22
N THR A 320 3.73 -1.63 -29.06
CA THR A 320 3.72 -0.85 -27.82
C THR A 320 4.54 0.43 -28.02
N THR A 321 4.04 1.57 -27.52
CA THR A 321 4.71 2.85 -27.76
C THR A 321 5.94 3.01 -26.87
N ILE A 322 6.89 3.85 -27.29
CA ILE A 322 8.08 4.15 -26.48
C ILE A 322 7.70 4.81 -25.16
N ILE A 323 6.66 5.65 -25.11
CA ILE A 323 6.19 6.22 -23.84
C ILE A 323 5.64 5.14 -22.90
N ASP A 324 4.95 4.12 -23.40
CA ASP A 324 4.47 3.01 -22.56
C ASP A 324 5.64 2.16 -22.04
N LEU A 325 6.63 1.86 -22.89
CA LEU A 325 7.87 1.18 -22.47
C LEU A 325 8.63 1.98 -21.40
N ALA A 326 8.76 3.30 -21.60
CA ALA A 326 9.47 4.20 -20.68
C ALA A 326 8.71 4.41 -19.34
N ASN A 327 7.37 4.46 -19.38
CA ASN A 327 6.53 4.48 -18.19
C ASN A 327 6.62 3.19 -17.36
N GLU A 328 7.13 2.11 -17.95
CA GLU A 328 7.39 0.80 -17.32
C GLU A 328 8.91 0.55 -17.12
N LEU A 329 9.74 1.59 -17.26
CA LEU A 329 11.22 1.56 -17.16
C LEU A 329 11.89 0.49 -18.04
N PHE A 330 11.26 0.10 -19.15
CA PHE A 330 11.69 -1.01 -20.00
C PHE A 330 11.90 -2.32 -19.22
N ILE A 331 11.26 -2.52 -18.06
CA ILE A 331 11.42 -3.72 -17.23
C ILE A 331 10.65 -4.89 -17.88
N GLU A 332 11.32 -6.02 -18.11
CA GLU A 332 10.66 -7.28 -18.46
C GLU A 332 10.22 -8.04 -17.20
N THR A 333 11.15 -8.22 -16.24
CA THR A 333 10.86 -8.88 -14.96
C THR A 333 11.88 -8.47 -13.89
N TRP A 334 11.54 -8.68 -12.61
CA TRP A 334 12.52 -8.72 -11.52
C TRP A 334 12.54 -10.11 -10.93
N LEU A 335 13.74 -10.70 -10.87
CA LEU A 335 14.01 -11.96 -10.21
C LEU A 335 14.36 -11.66 -8.74
N THR A 336 13.51 -12.08 -7.82
CA THR A 336 13.71 -11.89 -6.37
C THR A 336 14.02 -13.24 -5.74
N THR A 337 15.18 -13.36 -5.10
CA THR A 337 15.57 -14.56 -4.35
C THR A 337 15.63 -14.23 -2.87
N MET A 338 15.08 -15.10 -2.02
CA MET A 338 14.99 -14.90 -0.57
C MET A 338 15.64 -16.07 0.16
N ASN A 339 16.40 -15.78 1.22
CA ASN A 339 17.03 -16.79 2.07
C ASN A 339 16.45 -16.74 3.50
N TYR A 340 15.41 -17.55 3.74
CA TYR A 340 14.77 -17.64 5.06
C TYR A 340 15.71 -18.16 6.15
N SER A 341 16.71 -19.01 5.84
CA SER A 341 17.69 -19.45 6.84
C SER A 341 18.54 -18.27 7.31
N ALA A 342 19.06 -17.46 6.39
CA ALA A 342 19.83 -16.26 6.75
C ALA A 342 18.99 -15.24 7.55
N TYR A 343 17.68 -15.12 7.26
CA TYR A 343 16.76 -14.33 8.09
C TYR A 343 16.58 -14.93 9.50
N PHE A 344 16.36 -16.25 9.62
CA PHE A 344 16.25 -16.95 10.91
C PHE A 344 17.53 -16.79 11.75
N ASP A 345 18.69 -17.02 11.14
CA ASP A 345 20.00 -16.94 11.77
C ASP A 345 20.31 -15.50 12.23
N TYR A 346 19.83 -14.48 11.51
CA TYR A 346 19.96 -13.08 11.91
C TYR A 346 18.99 -12.68 13.02
N CYS A 347 17.72 -13.09 12.92
CA CYS A 347 16.73 -12.90 14.00
C CYS A 347 17.24 -13.53 15.30
N SER A 348 17.88 -14.71 15.20
CA SER A 348 18.47 -15.49 16.30
C SER A 348 17.54 -15.50 17.53
N PRO A 349 16.46 -16.31 17.49
CA PRO A 349 15.42 -16.27 18.52
C PRO A 349 15.97 -16.51 19.91
N ILE A 350 15.66 -15.63 20.85
CA ILE A 350 16.14 -15.70 22.24
C ILE A 350 15.60 -16.99 22.89
N TYR A 351 14.30 -17.19 22.72
CA TYR A 351 13.57 -18.41 23.02
C TYR A 351 12.39 -18.52 22.05
N CYS A 352 11.79 -19.70 21.94
CA CYS A 352 10.44 -19.88 21.42
C CYS A 352 9.54 -20.42 22.52
N SER A 353 8.29 -19.99 22.56
CA SER A 353 7.29 -20.49 23.50
C SER A 353 5.94 -20.67 22.84
N TYR A 354 5.20 -21.71 23.22
CA TYR A 354 3.81 -21.90 22.82
C TYR A 354 2.92 -22.10 24.05
N THR A 355 1.66 -21.71 23.93
CA THR A 355 0.66 -21.97 24.98
C THR A 355 -0.24 -23.15 24.61
N TYR A 356 -0.62 -23.93 25.61
CA TYR A 356 -1.55 -25.05 25.47
C TYR A 356 -2.50 -25.11 26.68
N THR A 357 -3.70 -25.64 26.47
CA THR A 357 -4.69 -25.83 27.52
C THR A 357 -4.50 -27.18 28.20
N GLN A 358 -4.52 -27.20 29.53
CA GLN A 358 -4.50 -28.42 30.33
C GLN A 358 -5.58 -28.37 31.41
N HIS A 359 -6.32 -29.47 31.55
CA HIS A 359 -7.25 -29.62 32.67
C HIS A 359 -6.47 -29.93 33.95
N LEU A 360 -6.95 -29.39 35.08
CA LEU A 360 -6.38 -29.65 36.39
C LEU A 360 -6.35 -31.16 36.69
N SER A 361 -5.18 -31.65 37.15
CA SER A 361 -5.07 -33.01 37.65
C SER A 361 -5.94 -33.22 38.89
N SER A 362 -6.44 -34.43 39.08
CA SER A 362 -7.31 -34.78 40.23
C SER A 362 -6.69 -34.43 41.59
N LEU A 363 -5.36 -34.55 41.71
CA LEU A 363 -4.61 -34.17 42.91
C LEU A 363 -4.67 -32.65 43.19
N ASN A 364 -4.49 -31.82 42.16
CA ASN A 364 -4.53 -30.36 42.33
C ASN A 364 -5.94 -29.90 42.73
N THR A 365 -6.98 -30.52 42.17
CA THR A 365 -8.38 -30.28 42.57
C THR A 365 -8.63 -30.63 44.04
N VAL A 366 -8.11 -31.76 44.53
CA VAL A 366 -8.20 -32.14 45.96
C VAL A 366 -7.48 -31.14 46.87
N ILE A 367 -6.27 -30.70 46.50
CA ILE A 367 -5.51 -29.70 47.26
C ILE A 367 -6.27 -28.36 47.34
N LEU A 368 -6.85 -27.90 46.22
CA LEU A 368 -7.65 -26.67 46.18
C LEU A 368 -8.90 -26.77 47.09
N LEU A 369 -9.61 -27.90 47.02
CA LEU A 369 -10.81 -28.14 47.84
C LEU A 369 -10.50 -28.17 49.34
N LEU A 370 -9.37 -28.78 49.73
CA LEU A 370 -8.89 -28.78 51.12
C LEU A 370 -8.51 -27.36 51.59
N GLY A 371 -7.84 -26.57 50.75
CA GLY A 371 -7.51 -25.18 51.06
C GLY A 371 -8.75 -24.30 51.26
N LEU A 372 -9.74 -24.41 50.38
CA LEU A 372 -10.99 -23.64 50.47
C LEU A 372 -11.95 -24.11 51.57
N TYR A 373 -11.87 -25.38 52.00
CA TYR A 373 -12.68 -25.90 53.12
C TYR A 373 -12.53 -25.05 54.39
N GLY A 374 -11.32 -24.58 54.70
CA GLY A 374 -11.05 -23.73 55.86
C GLY A 374 -11.84 -22.42 55.83
N GLY A 375 -11.69 -21.64 54.76
CA GLY A 375 -12.37 -20.35 54.59
C GLY A 375 -13.90 -20.48 54.52
N LEU A 376 -14.39 -21.47 53.77
CA LEU A 376 -15.82 -21.72 53.61
C LEU A 376 -16.50 -22.03 54.97
N ASN A 377 -15.88 -22.88 55.80
CA ASN A 377 -16.39 -23.20 57.13
C ASN A 377 -16.49 -21.97 58.05
N VAL A 378 -15.48 -21.09 58.04
CA VAL A 378 -15.46 -19.88 58.89
C VAL A 378 -16.60 -18.93 58.50
N ILE A 379 -16.76 -18.69 57.19
CA ILE A 379 -17.79 -17.79 56.65
C ILE A 379 -19.20 -18.34 56.93
N LEU A 380 -19.46 -19.63 56.65
CA LEU A 380 -20.78 -20.23 56.89
C LEU A 380 -21.14 -20.25 58.39
N LYS A 381 -20.18 -20.51 59.30
CA LYS A 381 -20.42 -20.45 60.75
C LYS A 381 -20.88 -19.07 61.20
N TRP A 382 -20.43 -18.00 60.54
CA TRP A 382 -20.80 -16.62 60.86
C TRP A 382 -22.14 -16.20 60.21
N ILE A 383 -22.37 -16.60 58.96
CA ILE A 383 -23.53 -16.17 58.16
C ILE A 383 -24.80 -16.98 58.47
N CYS A 384 -24.73 -18.31 58.62
CA CYS A 384 -25.93 -19.15 58.82
C CYS A 384 -26.79 -18.74 60.05
N PRO A 385 -26.22 -18.39 61.22
CA PRO A 385 -27.01 -17.89 62.35
C PRO A 385 -27.73 -16.57 62.05
N LYS A 386 -27.09 -15.66 61.30
CA LYS A 386 -27.67 -14.36 60.91
C LYS A 386 -28.83 -14.55 59.93
N ILE A 387 -28.67 -15.39 58.91
CA ILE A 387 -29.73 -15.70 57.94
C ILE A 387 -30.98 -16.26 58.66
N ILE A 388 -30.81 -17.23 59.56
CA ILE A 388 -31.96 -17.82 60.27
C ILE A 388 -32.59 -16.86 61.27
N TYR A 389 -31.82 -15.99 61.92
CA TYR A 389 -32.37 -14.92 62.74
C TYR A 389 -33.26 -13.96 61.91
N ILE A 390 -32.79 -13.56 60.72
CA ILE A 390 -33.53 -12.70 59.79
C ILE A 390 -34.81 -13.40 59.29
N LEU A 391 -34.69 -14.65 58.79
CA LEU A 391 -35.84 -15.45 58.32
C LEU A 391 -36.88 -15.67 59.43
N PHE A 392 -36.44 -15.91 60.67
CA PHE A 392 -37.33 -16.07 61.82
C PHE A 392 -38.07 -14.76 62.16
N ASN A 393 -37.40 -13.61 62.06
CA ASN A 393 -38.04 -12.30 62.23
C ASN A 393 -39.06 -12.02 61.12
N ILE A 394 -38.72 -12.29 59.85
CA ILE A 394 -39.64 -12.13 58.71
C ILE A 394 -40.87 -13.02 58.87
N TYR A 395 -40.69 -14.29 59.25
CA TYR A 395 -41.80 -15.21 59.55
C TYR A 395 -42.67 -14.72 60.72
N ARG A 396 -42.05 -14.14 61.77
CA ARG A 396 -42.76 -13.54 62.90
C ARG A 396 -43.59 -12.32 62.50
N CYS A 397 -43.07 -11.48 61.60
CA CYS A 397 -43.80 -10.31 61.07
C CYS A 397 -44.98 -10.74 60.18
N ARG A 398 -44.76 -11.65 59.22
CA ARG A 398 -45.85 -12.19 58.37
C ARG A 398 -46.95 -12.86 59.18
N LYS A 399 -46.61 -13.60 60.25
CA LYS A 399 -47.59 -14.20 61.16
C LYS A 399 -48.32 -13.19 62.06
N LYS A 400 -47.77 -11.99 62.29
CA LYS A 400 -48.49 -10.90 62.98
C LYS A 400 -49.54 -10.22 62.09
N GLN A 401 -49.28 -10.06 60.79
CA GLN A 401 -50.26 -9.47 59.85
C GLN A 401 -51.46 -10.39 59.59
N SER A 402 -51.30 -11.71 59.66
CA SER A 402 -52.40 -12.67 59.43
C SER A 402 -53.45 -12.74 60.54
N ASN A 403 -53.25 -12.07 61.69
CA ASN A 403 -54.05 -12.24 62.90
C ASN A 403 -54.86 -11.00 63.31
N HIS A 404 -54.94 -9.96 62.47
CA HIS A 404 -55.52 -8.66 62.86
C HIS A 404 -56.76 -8.24 62.06
N VAL A 405 -57.80 -9.08 62.05
CA VAL A 405 -59.16 -8.70 61.65
C VAL A 405 -60.20 -9.26 62.65
N THR A 406 -60.32 -8.63 63.82
CA THR A 406 -61.59 -8.45 64.57
C THR A 406 -61.33 -7.74 65.91
N PHE A 407 -61.80 -6.51 66.04
CA PHE A 407 -62.24 -5.83 67.27
C PHE A 407 -63.07 -4.62 66.77
N ALA A 408 -64.06 -4.06 67.47
CA ALA A 408 -65.01 -4.49 68.50
C ALA A 408 -65.81 -3.22 68.82
N HIS A 409 -67.09 -3.35 69.15
CA HIS A 409 -67.98 -2.22 69.37
C HIS A 409 -68.21 -2.02 70.87
N THR A 410 -67.91 -0.84 71.41
CA THR A 410 -68.65 -0.30 72.55
C THR A 410 -68.51 1.23 72.65
N THR A 411 -69.65 1.86 72.89
CA THR A 411 -69.88 3.30 73.12
C THR A 411 -69.91 3.61 74.61
N GLU A 412 -69.52 4.83 75.00
CA GLU A 412 -70.30 5.59 75.99
C GLU A 412 -70.10 7.10 75.84
N ILE A 413 -70.99 7.89 76.47
CA ILE A 413 -71.39 9.24 76.03
C ILE A 413 -71.10 10.29 77.12
N VAL A 414 -70.57 11.45 76.72
CA VAL A 414 -70.72 12.73 77.45
C VAL A 414 -71.03 13.84 76.44
N VAL A 415 -71.95 14.76 76.79
CA VAL A 415 -72.54 15.79 75.91
C VAL A 415 -72.16 17.20 76.40
N ILE A 416 -72.38 18.22 75.53
CA ILE A 416 -72.27 19.70 75.70
C ILE A 416 -70.92 20.25 75.19
N GLU A 417 -70.84 21.08 74.12
CA GLU A 417 -71.90 21.55 73.21
C GLU A 417 -71.42 22.01 71.78
N SER A 418 -72.04 23.07 71.22
CA SER A 418 -71.98 23.64 69.86
C SER A 418 -70.75 24.51 69.53
N THR A 419 -70.26 24.62 68.28
CA THR A 419 -70.92 25.39 67.20
C THR A 419 -70.37 25.11 65.77
N ASN A 420 -71.30 24.83 64.85
CA ASN A 420 -71.41 25.24 63.43
C ASN A 420 -70.15 25.53 62.58
N ALA A 421 -69.95 24.77 61.49
CA ALA A 421 -70.41 25.13 60.12
C ALA A 421 -69.49 24.60 58.99
N ALA A 422 -70.10 23.95 57.98
CA ALA A 422 -69.81 24.04 56.53
C ALA A 422 -68.38 23.68 55.99
N ASN A 423 -68.18 23.07 54.81
CA ASN A 423 -69.11 22.49 53.82
C ASN A 423 -68.35 21.60 52.80
N THR A 424 -69.05 20.64 52.18
CA THR A 424 -68.85 20.08 50.79
C THR A 424 -67.42 19.76 50.27
N SER A 425 -67.07 18.50 49.93
CA SER A 425 -67.35 17.78 48.65
C SER A 425 -66.52 18.28 47.43
N ILE A 426 -66.13 17.52 46.39
CA ILE A 426 -66.49 16.16 45.91
C ILE A 426 -65.48 15.74 44.78
N ASN A 427 -65.39 14.43 44.45
CA ASN A 427 -64.78 13.82 43.24
C ASN A 427 -63.26 14.04 42.94
N ARG A 428 -62.45 13.09 42.41
CA ARG A 428 -62.58 11.89 41.53
C ARG A 428 -62.35 12.19 40.04
N GLN A 429 -61.14 11.86 39.53
CA GLN A 429 -60.80 11.26 38.22
C GLN A 429 -59.27 11.03 38.16
N HIS A 430 -58.73 9.95 37.58
CA HIS A 430 -58.31 9.80 36.17
C HIS A 430 -57.54 11.04 35.63
N THR A 431 -56.40 10.94 34.94
CA THR A 431 -55.97 9.89 33.98
C THR A 431 -54.43 9.85 33.83
N THR A 432 -53.93 8.88 33.06
CA THR A 432 -52.55 8.73 32.54
C THR A 432 -52.01 9.96 31.78
N VAL A 433 -50.67 10.12 31.71
CA VAL A 433 -49.88 10.34 30.47
C VAL A 433 -48.37 10.40 30.80
N HIS A 434 -47.54 9.77 29.96
CA HIS A 434 -46.09 10.01 29.78
C HIS A 434 -45.97 10.74 28.42
N PRO A 435 -45.02 11.67 28.20
CA PRO A 435 -43.73 11.21 27.62
C PRO A 435 -42.49 12.11 27.86
N GLU A 436 -41.35 11.60 27.37
CA GLU A 436 -40.24 12.28 26.66
C GLU A 436 -39.19 13.21 27.32
N SER A 437 -37.97 13.04 26.75
CA SER A 437 -36.80 13.94 26.62
C SER A 437 -36.09 14.43 27.90
N GLU A 438 -34.83 14.89 27.88
CA GLU A 438 -33.59 14.61 27.11
C GLU A 438 -32.44 15.22 27.93
N SER A 439 -31.19 14.76 27.81
CA SER A 439 -30.01 15.66 27.91
C SER A 439 -28.68 14.97 27.58
N THR A 440 -27.87 15.69 26.82
CA THR A 440 -26.53 15.35 26.30
C THR A 440 -25.43 16.11 27.04
N ILE A 441 -24.25 15.51 27.19
CA ILE A 441 -22.94 16.14 27.52
C ILE A 441 -21.88 15.25 26.84
N SER A 442 -21.37 15.53 25.62
CA SER A 442 -20.37 16.54 25.19
C SER A 442 -18.92 16.27 25.62
N THR A 443 -18.05 16.01 24.63
CA THR A 443 -16.56 15.98 24.68
C THR A 443 -15.96 17.39 24.67
N PRO A 444 -14.63 17.57 24.88
CA PRO A 444 -13.68 17.83 23.76
C PRO A 444 -12.23 17.30 24.00
N GLU A 445 -11.41 16.78 23.05
CA GLU A 445 -10.61 17.34 21.92
C GLU A 445 -9.08 17.47 22.16
N TYR A 446 -8.34 17.67 21.04
CA TYR A 446 -6.91 17.98 20.81
C TYR A 446 -5.99 16.76 20.50
N ILE A 447 -5.63 16.43 19.24
CA ILE A 447 -4.92 17.14 18.14
C ILE A 447 -3.39 17.23 18.36
N PHE A 448 -2.60 16.65 17.43
CA PHE A 448 -1.51 17.36 16.72
C PHE A 448 -1.04 16.62 15.45
N LEU A 449 -0.78 17.40 14.38
CA LEU A 449 -0.19 17.00 13.09
C LEU A 449 1.25 17.51 13.01
N PHE A 450 2.14 16.84 12.27
CA PHE A 450 3.36 17.47 11.76
C PHE A 450 3.75 16.92 10.37
N PHE A 451 4.04 17.86 9.46
CA PHE A 451 4.80 17.71 8.21
C PHE A 451 6.21 18.28 8.47
N PHE A 452 7.25 17.81 7.77
CA PHE A 452 8.19 18.68 7.00
C PHE A 452 9.32 17.88 6.28
N GLU A 453 9.70 18.38 5.10
CA GLU A 453 10.97 18.27 4.33
C GLU A 453 11.87 17.01 4.37
N LEU A 454 12.06 16.43 3.17
CA LEU A 454 13.33 16.50 2.43
C LEU A 454 13.11 16.32 0.91
#